data_AF-A5DHB1-F1
#
_entry.id   AF-A5DHB1-F1
#
_cell.length_a   1.000
_cell.length_b   1.000
_cell.length_c   1.000
_cell.angle_alpha   90.00
_cell.angle_beta   90.00
_cell.angle_gamma   90.00
#
_symmetry.space_group_name_H-M   'P 1'
#
loop_
_entity.id
_entity.type
_entity.pdbx_description
1 polymer ?
#
loop_
_entity_poly.entity_id
_entity_poly.type
_entity_poly.pdbx_seq_one_letter_code
_entity_poly.pdbx_strand_id
1 'polypeptide(L)'
;MCNPPFYANSDDLYERSKFKNSKPNELLSSHSEMFYEGGEVQFIKDLLDDSIKLAKEKPETVKTCWFSSQIGIRSNCFKVESALNEAKAAKKITQFRIDKLQTPGSSTSRWVVAWSTHWWRWPAGKAIYTVKLDIKKVHHDIVRKLEKELAAIEKYYPQLACNLQLSCEKLVVRTTVPFWTRKFRRASSRREKVPPTVSNIFAIEATRIQWVHGCDFQIFYSFCKFILVLSEQSEATLEASSLNGPNGEIRRIHIQE
;
A
#
# COMPACT_ATOMS: atom_id res chain seq x y z
N MET A 1 -17.59 -11.29 -10.81
CA MET A 1 -17.50 -10.08 -9.96
C MET A 1 -18.78 -9.96 -9.14
N CYS A 2 -18.69 -9.43 -7.92
CA CYS A 2 -19.84 -9.24 -7.04
C CYS A 2 -19.76 -7.91 -6.27
N ASN A 3 -20.90 -7.30 -5.98
CA ASN A 3 -21.03 -6.29 -4.93
C ASN A 3 -21.83 -6.94 -3.80
N PRO A 4 -21.19 -7.34 -2.69
CA PRO A 4 -21.84 -8.15 -1.67
C PRO A 4 -22.78 -7.31 -0.80
N PRO A 5 -23.75 -7.92 -0.11
CA PRO A 5 -24.46 -7.26 0.98
C PRO A 5 -23.48 -6.85 2.08
N PHE A 6 -23.59 -5.62 2.58
CA PHE A 6 -22.58 -5.06 3.49
C PHE A 6 -22.79 -5.45 4.95
N TYR A 7 -24.04 -5.58 5.36
CA TYR A 7 -24.42 -5.60 6.77
C TYR A 7 -24.88 -6.99 7.19
N ALA A 8 -24.67 -7.35 8.45
CA ALA A 8 -25.17 -8.61 8.98
C ALA A 8 -26.71 -8.60 9.14
N ASN A 9 -27.24 -7.47 9.59
CA ASN A 9 -28.65 -7.23 9.90
C ASN A 9 -28.89 -5.71 10.08
N SER A 10 -30.12 -5.33 10.41
CA SER A 10 -30.51 -3.94 10.66
C SER A 10 -29.69 -3.27 11.77
N ASP A 11 -29.31 -4.01 12.80
CA ASP A 11 -28.58 -3.46 13.96
C ASP A 11 -27.14 -3.12 13.58
N ASP A 12 -26.47 -3.96 12.78
CA ASP A 12 -25.14 -3.67 12.24
C ASP A 12 -25.15 -2.41 11.35
N LEU A 13 -26.20 -2.25 10.53
CA LEU A 13 -26.42 -1.00 9.78
C LEU A 13 -26.60 0.20 10.71
N TYR A 14 -27.43 0.06 11.74
CA TYR A 14 -27.72 1.12 12.70
C TYR A 14 -26.44 1.55 13.46
N GLU A 15 -25.69 0.63 14.04
CA GLU A 15 -24.44 0.93 14.74
C GLU A 15 -23.43 1.63 13.83
N ARG A 16 -23.29 1.19 12.58
CA ARG A 16 -22.40 1.82 11.60
C ARG A 16 -22.88 3.20 11.16
N SER A 17 -24.18 3.46 11.22
CA SER A 17 -24.73 4.77 10.88
C SER A 17 -24.35 5.84 11.92
N LYS A 18 -24.14 5.47 13.19
CA LYS A 18 -23.72 6.38 14.26
C LYS A 18 -22.35 7.03 14.00
N PHE A 19 -21.48 6.37 13.25
CA PHE A 19 -20.14 6.87 12.91
C PHE A 19 -20.10 7.71 11.63
N LYS A 20 -21.25 7.93 10.97
CA LYS A 20 -21.34 8.76 9.76
C LYS A 20 -21.76 10.18 10.17
N ASN A 21 -20.91 11.16 9.85
CA ASN A 21 -21.17 12.58 10.13
C ASN A 21 -22.27 13.20 9.24
N SER A 22 -22.77 12.47 8.24
CA SER A 22 -23.85 12.89 7.36
C SER A 22 -24.87 11.77 7.21
N LYS A 23 -26.16 12.13 7.12
CA LYS A 23 -27.19 11.17 6.68
C LYS A 23 -26.75 10.61 5.32
N PRO A 24 -26.70 9.28 5.14
CA PRO A 24 -26.55 8.70 3.82
C PRO A 24 -27.66 9.24 2.91
N ASN A 25 -27.40 9.37 1.61
CA ASN A 25 -28.50 9.39 0.64
C ASN A 25 -29.40 8.18 0.94
N GLU A 26 -30.72 8.34 0.81
CA GLU A 26 -31.68 7.27 1.09
C GLU A 26 -31.21 5.96 0.42
N LEU A 27 -31.07 4.92 1.25
CA LEU A 27 -30.69 3.59 0.79
C LEU A 27 -31.91 2.95 0.13
N LEU A 28 -32.07 3.14 -1.17
CA LEU A 28 -33.10 2.50 -1.99
C LEU A 28 -32.65 1.09 -2.43
N SER A 29 -32.34 0.20 -1.48
CA SER A 29 -31.96 -1.19 -1.77
C SER A 29 -32.88 -2.18 -1.07
N SER A 30 -33.01 -3.37 -1.67
CA SER A 30 -33.79 -4.46 -1.09
C SER A 30 -33.07 -5.10 0.11
N HIS A 31 -33.83 -5.84 0.94
CA HIS A 31 -33.26 -6.51 2.12
C HIS A 31 -32.12 -7.47 1.75
N SER A 32 -32.26 -8.24 0.67
CA SER A 32 -31.24 -9.19 0.20
C SER A 32 -30.01 -8.52 -0.42
N GLU A 33 -30.11 -7.26 -0.88
CA GLU A 33 -28.95 -6.47 -1.32
C GLU A 33 -28.20 -5.84 -0.15
N MET A 34 -28.87 -5.67 1.00
CA MET A 34 -28.32 -4.98 2.15
C MET A 34 -27.72 -5.92 3.19
N PHE A 35 -28.36 -7.08 3.40
CA PHE A 35 -28.07 -7.96 4.52
C PHE A 35 -27.66 -9.37 4.08
N TYR A 36 -26.70 -9.93 4.80
CA TYR A 36 -26.30 -11.32 4.71
C TYR A 36 -25.86 -11.81 6.09
N GLU A 37 -26.13 -13.06 6.46
CA GLU A 37 -25.71 -13.58 7.77
C GLU A 37 -24.18 -13.53 7.91
N GLY A 38 -23.67 -12.89 8.96
CA GLY A 38 -22.22 -12.62 9.13
C GLY A 38 -21.68 -11.46 8.26
N GLY A 39 -22.54 -10.81 7.48
CA GLY A 39 -22.27 -9.62 6.69
C GLY A 39 -21.30 -9.84 5.53
N GLU A 40 -20.74 -8.74 5.05
CA GLU A 40 -19.84 -8.72 3.89
C GLU A 40 -18.70 -9.72 3.97
N VAL A 41 -18.11 -9.88 5.16
CA VAL A 41 -16.95 -10.78 5.34
C VAL A 41 -17.35 -12.23 5.14
N GLN A 42 -18.49 -12.64 5.71
CA GLN A 42 -18.96 -14.01 5.58
C GLN A 42 -19.35 -14.32 4.14
N PHE A 43 -20.09 -13.41 3.50
CA PHE A 43 -20.46 -13.54 2.09
C PHE A 43 -19.23 -13.74 1.18
N ILE A 44 -18.15 -12.97 1.40
CA ILE A 44 -16.92 -13.11 0.61
C ILE A 44 -16.21 -14.44 0.90
N LYS A 45 -16.26 -14.94 2.14
CA LYS A 45 -15.72 -16.27 2.47
C LYS A 45 -16.50 -17.37 1.77
N ASP A 46 -17.82 -17.27 1.74
CA ASP A 46 -18.67 -18.25 1.06
C ASP A 46 -18.42 -18.23 -0.45
N LEU A 47 -18.28 -17.04 -1.06
CA LEU A 47 -17.84 -16.91 -2.46
C LEU A 47 -16.47 -17.55 -2.71
N LEU A 48 -15.53 -17.41 -1.77
CA LEU A 48 -14.21 -18.04 -1.87
C LEU A 48 -14.34 -19.56 -1.84
N ASP A 49 -15.09 -20.11 -0.89
CA ASP A 49 -15.29 -21.55 -0.77
C ASP A 49 -16.02 -22.14 -1.98
N ASP A 50 -17.05 -21.47 -2.47
CA ASP A 50 -17.77 -21.83 -3.70
C ASP A 50 -16.85 -21.82 -4.91
N SER A 51 -15.97 -20.81 -5.04
CA SER A 51 -15.01 -20.74 -6.14
C SER A 51 -13.99 -21.89 -6.11
N ILE A 52 -13.58 -22.31 -4.91
CA ILE A 52 -12.65 -23.43 -4.71
C ILE A 52 -13.34 -24.75 -5.06
N LYS A 53 -14.60 -24.92 -4.63
CA LYS A 53 -15.43 -26.08 -4.99
C LYS A 53 -15.62 -26.15 -6.51
N LEU A 54 -16.00 -25.04 -7.14
CA LEU A 54 -16.17 -24.95 -8.58
C LEU A 54 -14.87 -25.29 -9.34
N ALA A 55 -13.71 -24.88 -8.83
CA ALA A 55 -12.43 -25.23 -9.42
C ALA A 55 -12.08 -26.72 -9.33
N LYS A 56 -12.55 -27.42 -8.30
CA LYS A 56 -12.42 -28.87 -8.20
C LYS A 56 -13.36 -29.60 -9.16
N GLU A 57 -14.60 -29.13 -9.28
CA GLU A 57 -15.63 -29.75 -10.10
C GLU A 57 -15.46 -29.47 -11.59
N LYS A 58 -15.02 -28.25 -11.95
CA LYS A 58 -14.94 -27.74 -13.32
C LYS A 58 -13.62 -26.98 -13.59
N PRO A 59 -12.46 -27.63 -13.48
CA PRO A 59 -11.15 -26.98 -13.54
C PRO A 59 -10.92 -26.24 -14.88
N GLU A 60 -11.29 -26.85 -16.01
CA GLU A 60 -11.11 -26.20 -17.33
C GLU A 60 -11.95 -24.94 -17.50
N THR A 61 -13.12 -24.85 -16.85
CA THR A 61 -13.97 -23.67 -16.90
C THR A 61 -13.34 -22.47 -16.20
N VAL A 62 -12.62 -22.72 -15.10
CA VAL A 62 -12.11 -21.64 -14.23
C VAL A 62 -10.60 -21.43 -14.32
N LYS A 63 -9.90 -22.22 -15.15
CA LYS A 63 -8.45 -22.21 -15.37
C LYS A 63 -7.87 -20.82 -15.65
N THR A 64 -8.61 -19.99 -16.37
CA THR A 64 -8.23 -18.62 -16.75
C THR A 64 -9.07 -17.55 -16.04
N CYS A 65 -9.84 -17.92 -15.02
CA CYS A 65 -10.77 -17.02 -14.34
C CYS A 65 -10.13 -16.34 -13.13
N TRP A 66 -10.65 -15.15 -12.87
CA TRP A 66 -10.50 -14.43 -11.63
C TRP A 66 -11.87 -14.23 -10.99
N PHE A 67 -12.00 -14.65 -9.75
CA PHE A 67 -13.14 -14.34 -8.91
C PHE A 67 -12.88 -13.00 -8.23
N SER A 68 -13.92 -12.20 -8.05
CA SER A 68 -13.77 -10.87 -7.45
C SER A 68 -15.02 -10.40 -6.74
N SER A 69 -14.81 -9.59 -5.70
CA SER A 69 -15.87 -8.94 -4.93
C SER A 69 -15.45 -7.53 -4.52
N GLN A 70 -16.41 -6.62 -4.41
CA GLN A 70 -16.21 -5.34 -3.73
C GLN A 70 -16.13 -5.56 -2.21
N ILE A 71 -15.41 -4.67 -1.53
CA ILE A 71 -15.40 -4.48 -0.09
C ILE A 71 -15.78 -3.02 0.17
N GLY A 72 -16.99 -2.80 0.69
CA GLY A 72 -17.56 -1.51 1.05
C GLY A 72 -17.06 -0.99 2.39
N ILE A 73 -16.67 -1.87 3.31
CA ILE A 73 -16.24 -1.52 4.66
C ILE A 73 -14.72 -1.67 4.77
N ARG A 74 -14.00 -0.57 4.97
CA ARG A 74 -12.53 -0.57 5.05
C ARG A 74 -11.95 -1.56 6.07
N SER A 75 -12.56 -1.65 7.25
CA SER A 75 -12.07 -2.55 8.31
C SER A 75 -12.22 -4.03 7.96
N ASN A 76 -13.09 -4.37 7.00
CA ASN A 76 -13.27 -5.74 6.54
C ASN A 76 -12.14 -6.21 5.63
N CYS A 77 -11.36 -5.32 5.01
CA CYS A 77 -10.22 -5.69 4.16
C CYS A 77 -9.25 -6.63 4.86
N PHE A 78 -8.91 -6.37 6.14
CA PHE A 78 -7.99 -7.23 6.90
C PHE A 78 -8.57 -8.62 7.18
N LYS A 79 -9.88 -8.71 7.44
CA LYS A 79 -10.56 -10.00 7.69
C LYS A 79 -10.62 -10.84 6.42
N VAL A 80 -10.92 -10.21 5.28
CA VAL A 80 -10.93 -10.86 3.96
C VAL A 80 -9.51 -11.29 3.57
N GLU A 81 -8.51 -10.45 3.80
CA GLU A 81 -7.11 -10.77 3.56
C GLU A 81 -6.63 -11.97 4.39
N SER A 82 -7.03 -12.07 5.66
CA SER A 82 -6.71 -13.24 6.50
C SER A 82 -7.26 -14.53 5.88
N ALA A 83 -8.55 -14.53 5.52
CA ALA A 83 -9.20 -15.70 4.91
C ALA A 83 -8.52 -16.14 3.59
N LEU A 84 -8.11 -15.18 2.77
CA LEU A 84 -7.38 -15.46 1.52
C LEU A 84 -5.97 -15.97 1.77
N ASN A 85 -5.26 -15.43 2.77
CA ASN A 85 -3.95 -15.94 3.17
C ASN A 85 -4.04 -17.38 3.69
N GLU A 86 -5.06 -17.70 4.49
CA GLU A 86 -5.33 -19.07 4.95
C GLU A 86 -5.61 -20.01 3.78
N ALA A 87 -6.47 -19.61 2.84
CA ALA A 87 -6.75 -20.39 1.62
C ALA A 87 -5.49 -20.59 0.75
N LYS A 88 -4.64 -19.56 0.64
CA LYS A 88 -3.38 -19.63 -0.10
C LYS A 88 -2.35 -20.52 0.58
N ALA A 89 -2.22 -20.43 1.91
CA ALA A 89 -1.34 -21.31 2.69
C ALA A 89 -1.76 -22.77 2.58
N ALA A 90 -3.07 -23.03 2.55
CA ALA A 90 -3.65 -24.33 2.28
C ALA A 90 -3.60 -24.74 0.79
N LYS A 91 -2.96 -23.96 -0.08
CA LYS A 91 -2.82 -24.19 -1.53
C LYS A 91 -4.16 -24.35 -2.26
N LYS A 92 -5.25 -23.77 -1.73
CA LYS A 92 -6.58 -23.75 -2.36
C LYS A 92 -6.71 -22.65 -3.42
N ILE A 93 -5.94 -21.58 -3.27
CA ILE A 93 -5.79 -20.51 -4.25
C ILE A 93 -4.31 -20.26 -4.54
N THR A 94 -3.99 -19.75 -5.73
CA THR A 94 -2.61 -19.47 -6.15
C THR A 94 -2.19 -18.04 -5.81
N GLN A 95 -3.13 -17.10 -5.92
CA GLN A 95 -2.89 -15.67 -5.79
C GLN A 95 -4.19 -14.94 -5.46
N PHE A 96 -4.04 -13.81 -4.79
CA PHE A 96 -5.11 -12.85 -4.57
C PHE A 96 -4.53 -11.43 -4.55
N ARG A 97 -5.42 -10.45 -4.65
CA ARG A 97 -5.10 -9.03 -4.62
C ARG A 97 -6.26 -8.26 -4.00
N ILE A 98 -5.94 -7.21 -3.24
CA ILE A 98 -6.91 -6.23 -2.76
C ILE A 98 -6.45 -4.84 -3.22
N ASP A 99 -7.31 -4.10 -3.90
CA ASP A 99 -7.05 -2.74 -4.36
C ASP A 99 -8.11 -1.77 -3.86
N LYS A 100 -7.73 -0.49 -3.78
CA LYS A 100 -8.69 0.59 -3.57
C LYS A 100 -9.31 1.01 -4.90
N LEU A 101 -10.63 0.99 -4.97
CA LEU A 101 -11.39 1.71 -6.00
C LEU A 101 -11.66 3.13 -5.51
N GLN A 102 -10.98 4.09 -6.13
CA GLN A 102 -11.23 5.51 -5.91
C GLN A 102 -11.94 6.08 -7.13
N THR A 103 -13.19 6.48 -6.96
CA THR A 103 -13.90 7.26 -7.98
C THR A 103 -13.43 8.71 -7.87
N PRO A 104 -12.91 9.33 -8.94
CA PRO A 104 -12.56 10.75 -8.95
C PRO A 104 -13.75 11.60 -8.53
N GLY A 105 -13.53 12.57 -7.64
CA GLY A 105 -14.60 13.45 -7.13
C GLY A 105 -15.53 12.83 -6.08
N SER A 106 -15.38 11.54 -5.73
CA SER A 106 -16.18 10.91 -4.67
C SER A 106 -15.43 10.86 -3.34
N SER A 107 -16.10 11.26 -2.26
CA SER A 107 -15.63 11.02 -0.89
C SER A 107 -15.74 9.53 -0.48
N THR A 108 -16.53 8.76 -1.23
CA THR A 108 -16.76 7.35 -0.96
C THR A 108 -15.61 6.51 -1.50
N SER A 109 -14.88 5.86 -0.60
CA SER A 109 -13.87 4.86 -0.96
C SER A 109 -14.50 3.47 -1.00
N ARG A 110 -14.12 2.69 -2.01
CA ARG A 110 -14.39 1.25 -2.09
C ARG A 110 -13.08 0.50 -2.24
N TRP A 111 -13.11 -0.78 -1.91
CA TRP A 111 -12.02 -1.70 -2.18
C TRP A 111 -12.55 -2.84 -3.03
N VAL A 112 -11.68 -3.50 -3.76
CA VAL A 112 -11.98 -4.73 -4.51
C VAL A 112 -10.98 -5.77 -4.12
N VAL A 113 -11.46 -6.98 -3.94
CA VAL A 113 -10.66 -8.16 -3.79
C VAL A 113 -10.84 -9.05 -5.02
N ALA A 114 -9.76 -9.67 -5.46
CA ALA A 114 -9.78 -10.67 -6.52
C ALA A 114 -8.85 -11.83 -6.19
N TRP A 115 -9.21 -13.04 -6.58
CA TRP A 115 -8.41 -14.24 -6.38
C TRP A 115 -8.54 -15.22 -7.56
N SER A 116 -7.57 -16.13 -7.67
CA SER A 116 -7.57 -17.20 -8.66
C SER A 116 -7.15 -18.53 -8.01
N THR A 117 -7.80 -19.61 -8.44
CA THR A 117 -7.51 -20.99 -8.02
C THR A 117 -6.43 -21.65 -8.86
N HIS A 118 -6.04 -21.03 -9.99
CA HIS A 118 -5.08 -21.58 -10.94
C HIS A 118 -3.95 -20.61 -11.26
N TRP A 119 -2.92 -21.10 -11.95
CA TRP A 119 -1.68 -20.35 -12.20
C TRP A 119 -1.81 -19.21 -13.23
N TRP A 120 -3.04 -18.89 -13.68
CA TRP A 120 -3.28 -17.79 -14.61
C TRP A 120 -2.90 -16.47 -13.97
N ARG A 121 -1.65 -16.04 -14.18
CA ARG A 121 -1.08 -14.85 -13.56
C ARG A 121 -1.95 -13.65 -13.87
N TRP A 122 -2.10 -12.79 -12.86
CA TRP A 122 -2.55 -11.43 -13.07
C TRP A 122 -1.69 -10.83 -14.21
N PRO A 123 -2.27 -10.16 -15.23
CA PRO A 123 -1.47 -9.44 -16.21
C PRO A 123 -0.45 -8.61 -15.44
N ALA A 124 0.82 -8.58 -15.84
CA ALA A 124 1.94 -8.06 -15.05
C ALA A 124 1.86 -6.56 -14.64
N GLY A 125 0.69 -5.93 -14.66
CA GLY A 125 0.32 -4.72 -13.94
C GLY A 125 0.32 -4.93 -12.42
N LYS A 126 1.52 -4.81 -11.84
CA LYS A 126 1.87 -4.46 -10.45
C LYS A 126 0.73 -4.57 -9.42
N ALA A 127 0.78 -5.63 -8.60
CA ALA A 127 0.07 -5.71 -7.32
C ALA A 127 0.54 -4.61 -6.37
N ILE A 128 -0.37 -3.71 -5.97
CA ILE A 128 -0.20 -2.82 -4.81
C ILE A 128 -0.50 -3.75 -3.63
N TYR A 129 0.49 -4.32 -2.94
CA TYR A 129 0.85 -3.97 -1.56
C TYR A 129 2.15 -4.70 -1.13
N THR A 130 3.02 -5.02 -2.09
CA THR A 130 4.40 -5.45 -1.76
C THR A 130 5.35 -4.76 -2.73
N VAL A 131 6.00 -3.69 -2.27
CA VAL A 131 7.18 -3.19 -2.96
C VAL A 131 8.32 -4.16 -2.60
N LYS A 132 8.53 -5.19 -3.42
CA LYS A 132 9.80 -5.91 -3.43
C LYS A 132 10.84 -4.92 -3.93
N LEU A 133 11.82 -4.61 -3.10
CA LEU A 133 12.96 -3.79 -3.49
C LEU A 133 14.18 -4.69 -3.45
N ASP A 134 14.92 -4.84 -4.54
CA ASP A 134 16.21 -5.54 -4.49
C ASP A 134 17.28 -4.53 -4.05
N ILE A 135 17.32 -4.16 -2.76
CA ILE A 135 18.21 -3.12 -2.19
C ILE A 135 19.59 -3.70 -1.85
N LYS A 136 20.03 -4.76 -2.54
CA LYS A 136 21.18 -5.59 -2.13
C LYS A 136 22.53 -4.87 -1.98
N LYS A 137 22.64 -3.58 -2.33
CA LYS A 137 23.87 -2.77 -2.13
C LYS A 137 23.67 -1.37 -1.53
N VAL A 138 22.46 -0.96 -1.16
CA VAL A 138 22.17 0.48 -0.91
C VAL A 138 21.74 0.81 0.53
N HIS A 139 21.85 -0.14 1.47
CA HIS A 139 21.41 0.11 2.85
C HIS A 139 22.20 1.23 3.54
N HIS A 140 23.52 1.25 3.39
CA HIS A 140 24.39 2.27 4.01
C HIS A 140 24.18 3.68 3.41
N ASP A 141 24.01 3.77 2.08
CA ASP A 141 23.81 5.07 1.42
C ASP A 141 22.42 5.65 1.69
N ILE A 142 21.39 4.80 1.79
CA ILE A 142 20.05 5.22 2.20
C ILE A 142 20.09 5.76 3.63
N VAL A 143 20.78 5.10 4.55
CA VAL A 143 20.97 5.57 5.94
C VAL A 143 21.62 6.95 5.93
N ARG A 144 22.77 7.12 5.25
CA ARG A 144 23.49 8.41 5.20
C ARG A 144 22.66 9.54 4.58
N LYS A 145 21.88 9.25 3.54
CA LYS A 145 21.01 10.24 2.89
C LYS A 145 19.83 10.63 3.78
N LEU A 146 19.23 9.66 4.47
CA LEU A 146 18.18 9.91 5.46
C LEU A 146 18.70 10.76 6.61
N GLU A 147 19.89 10.47 7.15
CA GLU A 147 20.54 11.28 8.17
C GLU A 147 20.75 12.73 7.70
N LYS A 148 21.21 12.93 6.45
CA LYS A 148 21.38 14.27 5.87
C LYS A 148 20.06 15.04 5.74
N GLU A 149 19.01 14.38 5.27
CA GLU A 149 17.67 14.97 5.16
C GLU A 149 17.09 15.29 6.55
N LEU A 150 17.29 14.41 7.53
CA LEU A 150 16.85 14.64 8.91
C LEU A 150 17.61 15.80 9.56
N ALA A 151 18.94 15.85 9.43
CA ALA A 151 19.75 16.96 9.95
C ALA A 151 19.34 18.31 9.35
N ALA A 152 18.96 18.33 8.06
CA ALA A 152 18.44 19.53 7.41
C ALA A 152 17.07 19.97 8.00
N ILE A 153 16.28 19.04 8.51
CA ILE A 153 14.91 19.27 9.00
C ILE A 153 14.87 19.55 10.51
N GLU A 154 15.72 18.90 11.30
CA GLU A 154 15.88 19.12 12.75
C GLU A 154 16.18 20.58 13.10
N LYS A 155 16.92 21.28 12.22
CA LYS A 155 17.19 22.73 12.32
C LYS A 155 15.91 23.59 12.42
N TYR A 156 14.80 23.13 11.84
CA TYR A 156 13.56 23.90 11.74
C TYR A 156 12.42 23.37 12.62
N TYR A 157 12.52 22.10 13.04
CA TYR A 157 11.54 21.43 13.88
C TYR A 157 12.25 20.71 15.02
N PRO A 158 12.74 21.40 16.05
CA PRO A 158 13.40 20.78 17.20
C PRO A 158 12.49 19.80 17.98
N GLN A 159 11.15 19.94 17.82
CA GLN A 159 10.13 19.04 18.35
C GLN A 159 9.91 17.76 17.52
N LEU A 160 10.67 17.56 16.45
CA LEU A 160 10.58 16.39 15.59
C LEU A 160 11.10 15.18 16.36
N ALA A 161 10.18 14.37 16.89
CA ALA A 161 10.53 13.06 17.43
C ALA A 161 10.78 12.10 16.26
N CYS A 162 11.91 12.28 15.56
CA CYS A 162 12.40 11.29 14.62
C CYS A 162 13.55 10.52 15.25
N ASN A 163 13.49 9.20 15.20
CA ASN A 163 14.56 8.33 15.67
C ASN A 163 14.86 7.32 14.57
N LEU A 164 16.11 7.33 14.11
CA LEU A 164 16.68 6.29 13.26
C LEU A 164 17.39 5.30 14.16
N GLN A 165 16.85 4.08 14.24
CA GLN A 165 17.52 3.00 14.95
C GLN A 165 18.05 1.99 13.93
N LEU A 166 19.37 1.90 13.84
CA LEU A 166 20.05 0.90 13.01
C LEU A 166 20.34 -0.35 13.86
N SER A 167 19.90 -1.50 13.36
CA SER A 167 20.32 -2.82 13.80
C SER A 167 20.91 -3.56 12.60
N CYS A 168 21.68 -4.63 12.84
CA CYS A 168 22.57 -5.32 11.90
C CYS A 168 22.02 -5.55 10.48
N GLU A 169 20.69 -5.65 10.30
CA GLU A 169 20.04 -5.84 9.00
C GLU A 169 18.76 -5.01 8.80
N LYS A 170 18.50 -4.04 9.69
CA LYS A 170 17.21 -3.34 9.76
C LYS A 170 17.39 -1.90 10.20
N LEU A 171 16.94 -0.97 9.36
CA LEU A 171 16.78 0.43 9.72
C LEU A 171 15.32 0.68 10.14
N VAL A 172 15.11 1.15 11.36
CA VAL A 172 13.79 1.57 11.84
C VAL A 172 13.71 3.09 11.83
N VAL A 173 12.71 3.62 11.14
CA VAL A 173 12.41 5.05 11.08
C VAL A 173 11.15 5.32 11.91
N ARG A 174 11.31 5.98 13.05
CA ARG A 174 10.19 6.49 13.85
C ARG A 174 10.02 7.97 13.56
N THR A 175 8.81 8.46 13.37
CA THR A 175 8.54 9.88 13.12
C THR A 175 7.12 10.27 13.45
N THR A 176 6.94 11.45 14.05
CA THR A 176 5.61 12.05 14.29
C THR A 176 5.17 12.97 13.16
N VAL A 177 6.00 13.21 12.13
CA VAL A 177 5.62 14.01 10.96
C VAL A 177 6.13 13.42 9.64
N PRO A 178 5.38 13.59 8.53
CA PRO A 178 5.74 13.02 7.24
C PRO A 178 6.70 13.93 6.47
N PHE A 179 7.93 14.07 6.97
CA PHE A 179 8.89 15.07 6.51
C PHE A 179 9.29 14.93 5.03
N TRP A 180 9.23 13.71 4.49
CA TRP A 180 9.50 13.38 3.09
C TRP A 180 8.39 13.80 2.12
N THR A 181 7.25 14.27 2.62
CA THR A 181 6.13 14.65 1.74
C THR A 181 6.36 16.02 1.13
N ARG A 182 5.88 16.21 -0.11
CA ARG A 182 5.91 17.52 -0.78
C ARG A 182 5.18 18.60 0.02
N LYS A 183 4.07 18.22 0.68
CA LYS A 183 3.29 19.13 1.53
C LYS A 183 4.14 19.64 2.70
N PHE A 184 4.81 18.75 3.41
CA PHE A 184 5.70 19.12 4.53
C PHE A 184 6.85 19.99 4.06
N ARG A 185 7.57 19.60 2.99
CA ARG A 185 8.70 20.39 2.47
C ARG A 185 8.30 21.80 2.05
N ARG A 186 7.13 21.98 1.42
CA ARG A 186 6.61 23.30 1.04
C ARG A 186 6.28 24.16 2.25
N ALA A 187 5.61 23.58 3.25
CA ALA A 187 5.31 24.27 4.50
C ALA A 187 6.61 24.68 5.24
N SER A 188 7.62 23.80 5.25
CA SER A 188 8.95 24.08 5.79
C SER A 188 9.66 25.22 5.07
N SER A 189 9.65 25.26 3.73
CA SER A 189 10.22 26.39 2.96
C SER A 189 9.53 27.72 3.26
N ARG A 190 8.23 27.68 3.61
CA ARG A 190 7.44 28.86 4.02
C ARG A 190 7.49 29.15 5.52
N ARG A 191 8.22 28.34 6.29
CA ARG A 191 8.31 28.44 7.77
C ARG A 191 6.96 28.30 8.48
N GLU A 192 6.04 27.56 7.86
CA GLU A 192 4.71 27.30 8.44
C GLU A 192 4.81 26.16 9.49
N LYS A 193 4.03 26.30 10.58
CA LYS A 193 3.90 25.22 11.56
C LYS A 193 3.07 24.08 10.95
N VAL A 194 3.66 22.88 10.92
CA VAL A 194 2.94 21.66 10.57
C VAL A 194 2.61 20.93 11.89
N PRO A 195 1.33 20.67 12.20
CA PRO A 195 0.98 19.94 13.40
C PRO A 195 1.52 18.50 13.35
N PRO A 196 2.00 17.96 14.47
CA PRO A 196 2.41 16.56 14.53
C PRO A 196 1.23 15.65 14.17
N THR A 197 1.54 14.63 13.38
CA THR A 197 0.63 13.51 13.10
C THR A 197 0.80 12.41 14.15
N VAL A 198 -0.06 11.40 14.09
CA VAL A 198 0.12 10.15 14.86
C VAL A 198 1.50 9.56 14.55
N SER A 199 2.13 8.94 15.55
CA SER A 199 3.43 8.28 15.40
C SER A 199 3.41 7.31 14.22
N ASN A 200 4.43 7.39 13.36
CA ASN A 200 4.67 6.45 12.28
C ASN A 200 5.96 5.69 12.57
N ILE A 201 5.95 4.39 12.35
CA ILE A 201 7.11 3.52 12.46
C ILE A 201 7.21 2.73 11.16
N PHE A 202 8.34 2.86 10.49
CA PHE A 202 8.68 2.10 9.29
C PHE A 202 9.94 1.30 9.52
N ALA A 203 10.02 0.14 8.89
CA ALA A 203 11.22 -0.69 8.88
C ALA A 203 11.70 -0.86 7.45
N ILE A 204 12.99 -0.63 7.21
CA ILE A 204 13.66 -0.83 5.94
C ILE A 204 14.61 -2.01 6.14
N GLU A 205 14.47 -3.02 5.29
CA GLU A 205 15.30 -4.22 5.23
C GLU A 205 15.80 -4.38 3.79
N ALA A 206 16.82 -5.21 3.56
CA ALA A 206 17.47 -5.37 2.26
C ALA A 206 16.51 -5.69 1.09
N THR A 207 15.35 -6.28 1.37
CA THR A 207 14.39 -6.71 0.34
C THR A 207 13.03 -6.01 0.39
N ARG A 208 12.77 -5.16 1.39
CA ARG A 208 11.42 -4.63 1.65
C ARG A 208 11.41 -3.41 2.57
N ILE A 209 10.33 -2.63 2.46
CA ILE A 209 9.95 -1.61 3.44
C ILE A 209 8.63 -2.05 4.08
N GLN A 210 8.57 -2.06 5.40
CA GLN A 210 7.41 -2.46 6.19
C GLN A 210 6.79 -1.26 6.91
N TRP A 211 5.47 -1.23 6.93
CA TRP A 211 4.70 -0.32 7.79
C TRP A 211 4.49 -0.99 9.15
N VAL A 212 5.22 -0.55 10.17
CA VAL A 212 5.17 -1.14 11.52
C VAL A 212 4.06 -0.48 12.35
N HIS A 213 3.88 0.84 12.22
CA HIS A 213 2.85 1.60 12.94
C HIS A 213 2.50 2.90 12.19
N GLY A 214 1.24 3.35 12.26
CA GLY A 214 0.76 4.61 11.72
C GLY A 214 -0.73 4.56 11.35
N CYS A 215 -1.31 5.69 10.98
CA CYS A 215 -2.74 5.79 10.69
C CYS A 215 -3.09 6.12 9.22
N ASP A 216 -2.10 6.45 8.38
CA ASP A 216 -2.32 6.88 6.99
C ASP A 216 -1.41 6.12 6.01
N PHE A 217 -2.02 5.33 5.14
CA PHE A 217 -1.30 4.58 4.10
C PHE A 217 -0.66 5.48 3.03
N GLN A 218 -1.25 6.64 2.71
CA GLN A 218 -0.65 7.57 1.75
C GLN A 218 0.68 8.14 2.27
N ILE A 219 0.77 8.32 3.59
CA ILE A 219 2.02 8.67 4.28
C ILE A 219 3.04 7.54 4.10
N PHE A 220 2.68 6.28 4.34
CA PHE A 220 3.56 5.13 4.11
C PHE A 220 3.96 4.94 2.63
N TYR A 221 3.03 5.10 1.70
CA TYR A 221 3.29 4.96 0.27
C TYR A 221 4.24 6.05 -0.26
N SER A 222 4.01 7.29 0.17
CA SER A 222 4.93 8.39 -0.14
C SER A 222 6.31 8.19 0.49
N PHE A 223 6.39 7.53 1.65
CA PHE A 223 7.65 7.15 2.27
C PHE A 223 8.39 6.12 1.42
N CYS A 224 7.72 5.07 0.95
CA CYS A 224 8.31 4.07 0.06
C CYS A 224 8.87 4.70 -1.22
N LYS A 225 8.13 5.63 -1.85
CA LYS A 225 8.60 6.38 -3.02
C LYS A 225 9.82 7.23 -2.72
N PHE A 226 9.84 7.88 -1.56
CA PHE A 226 10.97 8.68 -1.14
C PHE A 226 12.24 7.84 -0.98
N ILE A 227 12.14 6.69 -0.30
CA ILE A 227 13.27 5.76 -0.15
C ILE A 227 13.75 5.23 -1.50
N LEU A 228 12.83 4.92 -2.41
CA LEU A 228 13.15 4.52 -3.78
C LEU A 228 13.98 5.57 -4.53
N VAL A 229 13.55 6.84 -4.50
CA VAL A 229 14.29 7.94 -5.13
C VAL A 229 15.67 8.11 -4.49
N LEU A 230 15.78 7.99 -3.17
CA LEU A 230 17.08 8.03 -2.49
C LEU A 230 18.00 6.90 -2.96
N SER A 231 17.45 5.72 -3.21
CA SER A 231 18.17 4.55 -3.72
C SER A 231 18.63 4.73 -5.17
N GLU A 232 17.75 5.18 -6.08
CA GLU A 232 18.06 5.42 -7.49
C GLU A 232 19.12 6.51 -7.67
N GLN A 233 19.07 7.57 -6.84
CA GLN A 233 20.11 8.59 -6.81
C GLN A 233 21.47 8.04 -6.34
N SER A 234 21.51 6.95 -5.58
CA SER A 234 22.77 6.32 -5.17
C SER A 234 23.39 5.56 -6.34
N GLU A 235 22.58 4.82 -7.09
CA GLU A 235 23.01 4.08 -8.28
C GLU A 235 23.55 5.01 -9.37
N ALA A 236 22.85 6.11 -9.67
CA ALA A 236 23.30 7.10 -10.65
C ALA A 236 24.61 7.81 -10.24
N THR A 237 24.87 7.97 -8.94
CA THR A 237 26.12 8.56 -8.45
C THR A 237 27.29 7.57 -8.56
N LEU A 238 27.03 6.27 -8.42
CA LEU A 238 28.00 5.19 -8.61
C LEU A 238 28.31 4.96 -10.11
N GLU A 239 27.33 5.09 -10.99
CA GLU A 239 27.53 5.03 -12.45
C GLU A 239 28.28 6.27 -12.98
N ALA A 240 27.94 7.47 -12.52
CA ALA A 240 28.63 8.70 -12.93
C ALA A 240 30.07 8.78 -12.40
N SER A 241 30.37 8.14 -11.26
CA SER A 241 31.74 8.05 -10.74
C SER A 241 32.57 6.94 -11.38
N SER A 242 31.93 5.88 -11.93
CA SER A 242 32.62 4.83 -12.71
C SER A 242 32.84 5.20 -14.17
N LEU A 243 32.04 6.10 -14.74
CA LEU A 243 32.26 6.68 -16.09
C LEU A 243 33.35 7.77 -16.12
N ASN A 244 33.74 8.31 -14.96
CA ASN A 244 34.86 9.24 -14.83
C ASN A 244 36.13 8.52 -14.35
N GLY A 245 36.42 7.36 -14.95
CA GLY A 245 37.76 6.75 -14.89
C GLY A 245 38.79 7.63 -15.61
N PRO A 246 40.10 7.50 -15.29
CA PRO A 246 41.10 8.56 -15.44
C PRO A 246 41.59 8.84 -16.87
N ASN A 247 40.84 8.48 -17.91
CA ASN A 247 41.17 8.84 -19.29
C ASN A 247 40.04 9.67 -19.87
N GLY A 248 40.20 10.99 -19.77
CA GLY A 248 39.32 11.96 -20.38
C GLY A 248 39.36 11.89 -21.91
N GLU A 249 38.19 11.81 -22.52
CA GLU A 249 37.96 12.39 -23.84
C GLU A 249 36.48 12.78 -23.95
N ILE A 250 36.23 14.09 -23.93
CA ILE A 250 34.91 14.69 -24.09
C ILE A 250 34.48 14.50 -25.55
N ARG A 251 33.57 13.56 -25.83
CA ARG A 251 32.90 13.49 -27.13
C ARG A 251 31.89 14.64 -27.25
N ARG A 252 32.29 15.70 -27.98
CA ARG A 252 31.38 16.75 -28.47
C ARG A 252 30.45 16.14 -29.52
N ILE A 253 29.14 16.20 -29.29
CA ILE A 253 28.14 15.91 -30.32
C ILE A 253 27.99 17.17 -31.19
N HIS A 254 28.38 17.06 -32.46
CA HIS A 254 28.08 18.04 -33.51
C HIS A 254 26.60 17.91 -33.90
N ILE A 255 25.89 19.02 -33.96
CA ILE A 255 24.60 19.12 -34.65
C ILE A 255 24.87 19.93 -35.91
N GLN A 256 24.67 19.30 -37.07
CA GLN A 256 24.71 19.98 -38.37
C GLN A 256 23.28 20.27 -38.83
N GLU A 257 23.12 21.56 -39.20
CA GLU A 257 22.08 22.29 -39.96
C GLU A 257 20.61 22.18 -39.52
#